data_AF-A0AA46UFL7-F1
#
_entry.id   AF-A0AA46UFL7-F1
#
_cell.length_a   1.000
_cell.length_b   1.000
_cell.length_c   1.000
_cell.angle_alpha   90.00
_cell.angle_beta   90.00
_cell.angle_gamma   90.00
#
_symmetry.space_group_name_H-M   'P 1'
#
loop_
_entity.id
_entity.type
_entity.pdbx_description
1 polymer ?
#
loop_
_entity_poly.entity_id
_entity_poly.type
_entity_poly.pdbx_seq_one_letter_code
_entity_poly.pdbx_strand_id
1 'polypeptide(L)'
;MKRLHWILLLMILLIPTESISAKKKTEKSDREIWCDVMYRMAAPVLSNMSEGLLKQNMLVELSPTWDGRNQNVTYMECFGRLMAGLAPWLSLPDDETPEGLQRKQLREWALKSYANAVDPASPDYLLWRQENQTLVDAAFLAESFLRNYDALWMPLDSITKQRYIAEFTDLRRVDPSYSNWLLFSATVESFLRKAGAPSDTYRISSSLRKIEEWYVGDGWYSDGPRFAFDYYNSFVIHPMYIEALEVITEAGKREKIGNMPGCNFHEAIKRAQRFGVILERLISPEGTLPVFGRSITYRTGSLQTLALLAWRNWLPEELSNGQVRAAMTAVIQRMFGDGRNFNAAGFLTLGFNGSQPGISDYYTNNGSLYMASLAFLPLGLSADDPFWTDASQSWTSKKAWEGEEFPKDHSYHKE
;
A
#
# COMPACT_ATOMS: atom_id res chain seq x y z
N MET A 1 -60.13 -63.11 -3.47
CA MET A 1 -58.78 -62.75 -2.99
C MET A 1 -57.91 -62.41 -4.19
N LYS A 2 -57.14 -61.32 -4.13
CA LYS A 2 -56.31 -60.67 -5.18
C LYS A 2 -57.02 -59.52 -5.93
N ARG A 3 -56.31 -58.38 -6.00
CA ARG A 3 -56.68 -57.07 -6.58
C ARG A 3 -57.30 -56.03 -5.65
N LEU A 4 -56.67 -55.73 -4.51
CA LEU A 4 -56.89 -54.44 -3.82
C LEU A 4 -55.76 -54.01 -2.88
N HIS A 5 -54.49 -54.29 -3.22
CA HIS A 5 -53.35 -53.94 -2.33
C HIS A 5 -52.14 -53.32 -3.06
N TRP A 6 -52.27 -52.95 -4.34
CA TRP A 6 -51.14 -52.42 -5.13
C TRP A 6 -51.25 -50.93 -5.50
N ILE A 7 -52.28 -50.21 -5.04
CA ILE A 7 -52.49 -48.79 -5.41
C ILE A 7 -52.08 -47.82 -4.29
N LEU A 8 -51.98 -48.27 -3.03
CA LEU A 8 -51.57 -47.39 -1.92
C LEU A 8 -50.05 -47.27 -1.70
N LEU A 9 -49.24 -48.06 -2.42
CA LEU A 9 -47.77 -48.01 -2.32
C LEU A 9 -47.10 -47.14 -3.39
N LEU A 10 -47.88 -46.54 -4.29
CA LEU A 10 -47.38 -45.72 -5.40
C LEU A 10 -47.67 -44.20 -5.25
N MET A 11 -48.29 -43.77 -4.14
CA MET A 11 -48.59 -42.35 -3.87
C MET A 11 -47.77 -41.73 -2.73
N ILE A 12 -46.63 -42.32 -2.35
CA ILE A 12 -45.68 -41.69 -1.39
C ILE A 12 -44.34 -41.30 -2.08
N LEU A 13 -44.23 -41.51 -3.40
CA LEU A 13 -42.99 -41.25 -4.16
C LEU A 13 -43.07 -40.03 -5.11
N LEU A 14 -43.89 -39.04 -4.76
CA LEU A 14 -43.95 -37.74 -5.45
C LEU A 14 -43.82 -36.60 -4.43
N ILE A 15 -42.77 -36.64 -3.62
CA ILE A 15 -42.21 -35.39 -3.09
C ILE A 15 -41.24 -34.90 -4.17
N PRO A 16 -41.42 -33.68 -4.72
CA PRO A 16 -40.39 -33.13 -5.58
C PRO A 16 -39.14 -33.00 -4.72
N THR A 17 -38.11 -33.79 -5.05
CA THR A 17 -36.75 -33.44 -4.65
C THR A 17 -36.43 -32.16 -5.41
N GLU A 18 -36.84 -31.01 -4.86
CA GLU A 18 -36.10 -29.79 -5.12
C GLU A 18 -34.67 -30.13 -4.74
N SER A 19 -33.84 -30.29 -5.76
CA SER A 19 -32.41 -30.30 -5.58
C SER A 19 -32.08 -28.99 -4.88
N ILE A 20 -31.92 -29.04 -3.56
CA ILE A 20 -31.12 -28.08 -2.83
C ILE A 20 -29.70 -28.35 -3.34
N SER A 21 -29.43 -27.88 -4.56
CA SER A 21 -28.09 -27.53 -4.97
C SER A 21 -27.74 -26.39 -4.03
N ALA A 22 -27.21 -26.76 -2.86
CA ALA A 22 -26.42 -25.84 -2.08
C ALA A 22 -25.38 -25.34 -3.08
N LYS A 23 -25.56 -24.11 -3.58
CA LYS A 23 -24.53 -23.40 -4.33
C LYS A 23 -23.31 -23.48 -3.44
N LYS A 24 -22.40 -24.41 -3.74
CA LYS A 24 -21.11 -24.52 -3.09
C LYS A 24 -20.51 -23.15 -3.35
N LYS A 25 -20.48 -22.29 -2.34
CA LYS A 25 -19.95 -20.95 -2.46
C LYS A 25 -18.51 -21.16 -2.91
N THR A 26 -18.22 -20.88 -4.17
CA THR A 26 -16.88 -21.03 -4.70
C THR A 26 -15.98 -20.20 -3.80
N GLU A 27 -14.97 -20.84 -3.22
CA GLU A 27 -14.01 -20.16 -2.36
C GLU A 27 -13.33 -19.09 -3.23
N LYS A 28 -13.28 -17.84 -2.72
CA LYS A 28 -12.67 -16.74 -3.46
C LYS A 28 -11.18 -17.02 -3.62
N SER A 29 -10.65 -16.74 -4.79
CA SER A 29 -9.21 -16.73 -5.02
C SER A 29 -8.52 -15.64 -4.19
N ASP A 30 -7.22 -15.80 -3.95
CA ASP A 30 -6.40 -14.78 -3.27
C ASP A 30 -6.55 -13.41 -3.94
N ARG A 31 -6.51 -13.37 -5.28
CA ARG A 31 -6.66 -12.11 -6.04
C ARG A 31 -8.02 -11.46 -5.81
N GLU A 32 -9.11 -12.22 -5.86
CA GLU A 32 -10.45 -11.69 -5.59
C GLU A 32 -10.55 -11.11 -4.17
N ILE A 33 -9.93 -11.76 -3.18
CA ILE A 33 -9.89 -11.25 -1.80
C ILE A 33 -9.14 -9.92 -1.74
N TRP A 34 -8.01 -9.81 -2.42
CA TRP A 34 -7.22 -8.58 -2.43
C TRP A 34 -7.95 -7.44 -3.14
N CYS A 35 -8.56 -7.70 -4.29
CA CYS A 35 -9.38 -6.74 -5.02
C CYS A 35 -10.58 -6.26 -4.18
N ASP A 36 -11.29 -7.17 -3.51
CA ASP A 36 -12.42 -6.82 -2.66
C ASP A 36 -12.03 -5.89 -1.50
N VAL A 37 -10.92 -6.22 -0.82
CA VAL A 37 -10.43 -5.39 0.30
C VAL A 37 -9.96 -4.03 -0.21
N MET A 38 -9.20 -4.01 -1.31
CA MET A 38 -8.69 -2.77 -1.88
C MET A 38 -9.81 -1.87 -2.41
N TYR A 39 -10.82 -2.44 -3.09
CA TYR A 39 -12.00 -1.71 -3.52
C TYR A 39 -12.80 -1.17 -2.34
N ARG A 40 -12.98 -1.97 -1.27
CA ARG A 40 -13.67 -1.54 -0.05
C ARG A 40 -12.98 -0.37 0.65
N MET A 41 -11.64 -0.30 0.60
CA MET A 41 -10.89 0.87 1.07
C MET A 41 -11.04 2.06 0.12
N ALA A 42 -10.89 1.84 -1.18
CA ALA A 42 -10.77 2.92 -2.16
C ALA A 42 -12.10 3.60 -2.49
N ALA A 43 -13.17 2.81 -2.65
CA ALA A 43 -14.43 3.31 -3.19
C ALA A 43 -15.05 4.44 -2.33
N PRO A 44 -15.14 4.34 -0.98
CA PRO A 44 -15.69 5.44 -0.18
C PRO A 44 -14.86 6.73 -0.26
N VAL A 45 -13.54 6.63 -0.41
CA VAL A 45 -12.67 7.81 -0.54
C VAL A 45 -12.85 8.44 -1.91
N LEU A 46 -12.67 7.66 -2.97
CA LEU A 46 -12.61 8.17 -4.34
C LEU A 46 -13.98 8.57 -4.89
N SER A 47 -15.05 7.85 -4.57
CA SER A 47 -16.40 8.24 -4.99
C SER A 47 -16.76 9.63 -4.44
N ASN A 48 -16.60 9.83 -3.12
CA ASN A 48 -16.85 11.11 -2.48
C ASN A 48 -15.91 12.21 -3.01
N MET A 49 -14.60 11.96 -3.08
CA MET A 49 -13.64 12.97 -3.49
C MET A 49 -13.78 13.37 -4.96
N SER A 50 -14.22 12.45 -5.82
CA SER A 50 -14.48 12.73 -7.24
C SER A 50 -15.63 13.72 -7.45
N GLU A 51 -16.50 13.87 -6.45
CA GLU A 51 -17.65 14.77 -6.43
C GLU A 51 -17.45 16.00 -5.52
N GLY A 52 -16.28 16.14 -4.88
CA GLY A 52 -15.99 17.23 -3.96
C GLY A 52 -16.69 17.08 -2.59
N LEU A 53 -16.98 15.85 -2.17
CA LEU A 53 -17.77 15.53 -0.98
C LEU A 53 -16.99 14.76 0.10
N LEU A 54 -15.69 14.50 -0.08
CA LEU A 54 -14.91 13.71 0.89
C LEU A 54 -14.86 14.39 2.25
N LYS A 55 -14.55 15.69 2.30
CA LYS A 55 -14.51 16.44 3.56
C LYS A 55 -15.85 16.51 4.27
N GLN A 56 -16.94 16.44 3.52
CA GLN A 56 -18.28 16.45 4.06
C GLN A 56 -18.66 15.09 4.66
N ASN A 57 -18.31 14.01 3.96
CA ASN A 57 -18.87 12.68 4.24
C ASN A 57 -17.93 11.76 5.02
N MET A 58 -16.63 12.03 5.06
CA MET A 58 -15.69 11.23 5.85
C MET A 58 -15.89 11.51 7.35
N LEU A 59 -16.24 10.45 8.09
CA LEU A 59 -16.29 10.49 9.56
C LEU A 59 -14.86 10.53 10.11
N VAL A 60 -14.34 11.73 10.40
CA VAL A 60 -12.98 11.92 10.91
C VAL A 60 -12.86 11.37 12.34
N GLU A 61 -11.86 10.52 12.55
CA GLU A 61 -11.44 10.03 13.87
C GLU A 61 -10.02 10.55 14.14
N LEU A 62 -9.81 11.16 15.30
CA LEU A 62 -8.51 11.68 15.75
C LEU A 62 -8.00 10.85 16.93
N SER A 63 -6.67 10.74 17.04
CA SER A 63 -6.04 10.13 18.22
C SER A 63 -6.58 10.75 19.52
N PRO A 64 -6.82 9.95 20.59
CA PRO A 64 -7.19 10.49 21.90
C PRO A 64 -6.16 11.48 22.47
N THR A 65 -4.93 11.45 21.96
CA THR A 65 -3.83 12.35 22.33
C THR A 65 -3.46 13.32 21.20
N TRP A 66 -4.41 13.68 20.34
CA TRP A 66 -4.21 14.58 19.19
C TRP A 66 -3.40 15.83 19.54
N ASP A 67 -2.38 16.14 18.75
CA ASP A 67 -1.49 17.29 19.00
C ASP A 67 -2.08 18.68 18.70
N GLY A 68 -3.33 18.74 18.24
CA GLY A 68 -4.05 19.98 18.02
C GLY A 68 -3.76 20.66 16.68
N ARG A 69 -2.99 20.03 15.78
CA ARG A 69 -2.82 20.54 14.40
C ARG A 69 -4.15 20.57 13.65
N ASN A 70 -4.20 21.29 12.53
CA ASN A 70 -5.41 21.40 11.72
C ASN A 70 -5.90 20.01 11.26
N GLN A 71 -7.10 19.60 11.68
CA GLN A 71 -7.67 18.29 11.35
C GLN A 71 -7.84 18.05 9.84
N ASN A 72 -7.82 19.09 9.01
CA ASN A 72 -7.91 18.97 7.55
C ASN A 72 -6.70 18.25 6.93
N VAL A 73 -5.61 18.03 7.67
CA VAL A 73 -4.51 17.13 7.24
C VAL A 73 -5.01 15.71 6.96
N THR A 74 -6.05 15.26 7.68
CA THR A 74 -6.67 13.93 7.54
C THR A 74 -7.00 13.57 6.08
N TYR A 75 -7.52 14.53 5.30
CA TYR A 75 -7.97 14.25 3.94
C TYR A 75 -6.80 14.05 2.97
N MET A 76 -5.70 14.78 3.20
CA MET A 76 -4.48 14.62 2.42
C MET A 76 -3.78 13.31 2.77
N GLU A 77 -3.71 12.96 4.06
CA GLU A 77 -3.26 11.66 4.53
C GLU A 77 -4.05 10.53 3.90
N CYS A 78 -5.38 10.61 3.96
CA CYS A 78 -6.29 9.63 3.40
C CYS A 78 -6.06 9.43 1.91
N PHE A 79 -6.11 10.51 1.12
CA PHE A 79 -6.03 10.44 -0.33
C PHE A 79 -4.63 10.03 -0.82
N GLY A 80 -3.57 10.69 -0.32
CA GLY A 80 -2.19 10.42 -0.74
C GLY A 80 -1.78 8.98 -0.44
N ARG A 81 -2.03 8.51 0.78
CA ARG A 81 -1.63 7.15 1.21
C ARG A 81 -2.48 6.07 0.54
N LEU A 82 -3.77 6.30 0.31
CA LEU A 82 -4.60 5.40 -0.49
C LEU A 82 -4.03 5.27 -1.91
N MET A 83 -3.79 6.40 -2.58
CA MET A 83 -3.34 6.41 -3.97
C MET A 83 -1.96 5.79 -4.15
N ALA A 84 -1.06 5.94 -3.17
CA ALA A 84 0.26 5.30 -3.20
C ALA A 84 0.17 3.77 -3.35
N GLY A 85 -0.73 3.12 -2.62
CA GLY A 85 -0.94 1.67 -2.68
C GLY A 85 -1.84 1.23 -3.83
N LEU A 86 -2.80 2.08 -4.24
CA LEU A 86 -3.75 1.81 -5.31
C LEU A 86 -3.16 1.95 -6.72
N ALA A 87 -2.19 2.86 -6.89
CA ALA A 87 -1.70 3.28 -8.19
C ALA A 87 -1.26 2.13 -9.12
N PRO A 88 -0.53 1.09 -8.65
CA PRO A 88 -0.17 -0.05 -9.50
C PRO A 88 -1.39 -0.77 -10.07
N TRP A 89 -2.43 -1.01 -9.27
CA TRP A 89 -3.63 -1.72 -9.74
C TRP A 89 -4.30 -0.96 -10.88
N LEU A 90 -4.39 0.37 -10.79
CA LEU A 90 -5.00 1.22 -11.82
C LEU A 90 -4.19 1.30 -13.12
N SER A 91 -2.97 0.74 -13.17
CA SER A 91 -2.12 0.72 -14.38
C SER A 91 -2.51 -0.36 -15.37
N LEU A 92 -3.25 -1.38 -14.90
CA LEU A 92 -3.67 -2.48 -15.75
C LEU A 92 -4.72 -2.01 -16.80
N PRO A 93 -4.71 -2.60 -18.01
CA PRO A 93 -5.65 -2.26 -19.06
C PRO A 93 -7.09 -2.50 -18.61
N ASP A 94 -8.04 -1.81 -19.23
CA ASP A 94 -9.46 -2.10 -18.99
C ASP A 94 -9.84 -3.43 -19.64
N ASP A 95 -10.73 -4.14 -18.95
CA ASP A 95 -11.37 -5.35 -19.44
C ASP A 95 -12.80 -5.43 -18.88
N GLU A 96 -13.60 -6.35 -19.40
CA GLU A 96 -15.02 -6.52 -19.04
C GLU A 96 -15.22 -7.51 -17.87
N THR A 97 -14.15 -7.89 -17.17
CA THR A 97 -14.28 -8.71 -15.96
C THR A 97 -14.84 -7.88 -14.81
N PRO A 98 -15.42 -8.50 -13.76
CA PRO A 98 -15.85 -7.78 -12.57
C PRO A 98 -14.75 -6.91 -11.94
N GLU A 99 -13.50 -7.41 -11.95
CA GLU A 99 -12.33 -6.66 -11.48
C GLU A 99 -12.02 -5.47 -12.41
N GLY A 100 -12.04 -5.68 -13.72
CA GLY A 100 -11.78 -4.63 -14.71
C GLY A 100 -12.76 -3.47 -14.62
N LEU A 101 -14.05 -3.76 -14.40
CA LEU A 101 -15.09 -2.75 -14.20
C LEU A 101 -14.85 -1.93 -12.92
N GLN A 102 -14.51 -2.60 -11.80
CA GLN A 102 -14.14 -1.93 -10.55
C GLN A 102 -12.91 -1.04 -10.73
N ARG A 103 -11.85 -1.58 -11.34
CA ARG A 103 -10.59 -0.88 -11.59
C ARG A 103 -10.80 0.36 -12.45
N LYS A 104 -11.55 0.24 -13.54
CA LYS A 104 -11.89 1.37 -14.42
C LYS A 104 -12.63 2.47 -13.66
N GLN A 105 -13.66 2.11 -12.90
CA GLN A 105 -14.42 3.06 -12.08
C GLN A 105 -13.53 3.79 -11.06
N LEU A 106 -12.68 3.05 -10.33
CA LEU A 106 -11.74 3.65 -9.39
C LEU A 106 -10.77 4.61 -10.08
N ARG A 107 -10.29 4.29 -11.29
CA ARG A 107 -9.39 5.16 -12.05
C ARG A 107 -10.08 6.45 -12.48
N GLU A 108 -11.33 6.38 -12.95
CA GLU A 108 -12.14 7.56 -13.30
C GLU A 108 -12.38 8.47 -12.09
N TRP A 109 -12.72 7.88 -10.94
CA TRP A 109 -12.86 8.64 -9.70
C TRP A 109 -11.53 9.21 -9.22
N ALA A 110 -10.42 8.48 -9.34
CA ALA A 110 -9.09 8.95 -8.97
C ALA A 110 -8.68 10.19 -9.78
N LEU A 111 -8.85 10.18 -11.11
CA LEU A 111 -8.51 11.33 -11.97
C LEU A 111 -9.30 12.60 -11.59
N LYS A 112 -10.60 12.47 -11.31
CA LYS A 112 -11.42 13.57 -10.79
C LYS A 112 -10.96 14.03 -9.41
N SER A 113 -10.64 13.08 -8.52
CA SER A 113 -10.14 13.36 -7.18
C SER A 113 -8.80 14.10 -7.20
N TYR A 114 -7.89 13.73 -8.10
CA TYR A 114 -6.63 14.46 -8.29
C TYR A 114 -6.86 15.90 -8.72
N ALA A 115 -7.84 16.18 -9.60
CA ALA A 115 -8.19 17.54 -9.98
C ALA A 115 -8.77 18.33 -8.78
N ASN A 116 -9.72 17.73 -8.05
CA ASN A 116 -10.34 18.35 -6.87
C ASN A 116 -9.35 18.62 -5.74
N ALA A 117 -8.33 17.78 -5.57
CA ALA A 117 -7.31 17.90 -4.53
C ALA A 117 -6.49 19.20 -4.63
N VAL A 118 -6.36 19.77 -5.83
CA VAL A 118 -5.53 20.96 -6.10
C VAL A 118 -6.31 22.12 -6.69
N ASP A 119 -7.63 22.00 -6.87
CA ASP A 119 -8.48 23.11 -7.32
C ASP A 119 -8.95 23.97 -6.13
N PRO A 120 -8.51 25.24 -5.98
CA PRO A 120 -8.91 26.09 -4.85
C PRO A 120 -10.41 26.38 -4.77
N ALA A 121 -11.17 26.14 -5.86
CA ALA A 121 -12.62 26.26 -5.87
C ALA A 121 -13.35 25.00 -5.37
N SER A 122 -12.66 23.86 -5.31
CA SER A 122 -13.22 22.60 -4.83
C SER A 122 -13.35 22.62 -3.31
N PRO A 123 -14.48 22.16 -2.74
CA PRO A 123 -14.58 21.91 -1.30
C PRO A 123 -13.52 20.93 -0.79
N ASP A 124 -13.06 20.02 -1.66
CA ASP A 124 -12.04 19.00 -1.36
C ASP A 124 -10.59 19.44 -1.67
N TYR A 125 -10.34 20.74 -1.93
CA TYR A 125 -8.98 21.27 -2.04
C TYR A 125 -8.15 20.93 -0.79
N LEU A 126 -7.05 20.19 -0.93
CA LEU A 126 -6.30 19.70 0.22
C LEU A 126 -5.49 20.82 0.91
N LEU A 127 -5.11 20.59 2.17
CA LEU A 127 -4.42 21.57 3.00
C LEU A 127 -2.93 21.69 2.62
N TRP A 128 -2.58 22.15 1.42
CA TRP A 128 -1.19 22.12 0.93
C TRP A 128 -0.21 23.04 1.69
N ARG A 129 -0.68 24.23 2.09
CA ARG A 129 0.19 25.36 2.51
C ARG A 129 0.23 25.62 4.01
N GLN A 130 -0.20 24.66 4.81
CA GLN A 130 -0.13 24.70 6.27
C GLN A 130 0.44 23.38 6.78
N GLU A 131 0.87 23.36 8.04
CA GLU A 131 1.49 22.20 8.69
C GLU A 131 2.78 21.72 8.00
N ASN A 132 3.63 21.02 8.76
CA ASN A 132 4.82 20.36 8.20
C ASN A 132 4.48 18.95 7.68
N GLN A 133 3.44 18.34 8.24
CA GLN A 133 2.96 16.99 7.90
C GLN A 133 2.61 16.84 6.43
N THR A 134 2.19 17.92 5.76
CA THR A 134 1.78 17.89 4.36
C THR A 134 2.89 17.46 3.41
N LEU A 135 4.16 17.63 3.79
CA LEU A 135 5.29 17.06 3.06
C LEU A 135 5.21 15.53 2.97
N VAL A 136 4.83 14.87 4.07
CA VAL A 136 4.71 13.40 4.16
C VAL A 136 3.65 12.91 3.18
N ASP A 137 2.47 13.50 3.22
CA ASP A 137 1.33 13.00 2.47
C ASP A 137 1.41 13.40 1.00
N ALA A 138 2.05 14.53 0.71
CA ALA A 138 2.42 14.91 -0.65
C ALA A 138 3.42 13.92 -1.26
N ALA A 139 4.34 13.38 -0.46
CA ALA A 139 5.28 12.39 -0.95
C ALA A 139 4.58 11.08 -1.33
N PHE A 140 3.60 10.59 -0.55
CA PHE A 140 2.77 9.44 -0.96
C PHE A 140 1.94 9.74 -2.22
N LEU A 141 1.44 10.97 -2.36
CA LEU A 141 0.75 11.37 -3.59
C LEU A 141 1.71 11.41 -4.79
N ALA A 142 2.92 11.95 -4.62
CA ALA A 142 3.97 11.92 -5.63
C ALA A 142 4.39 10.48 -5.98
N GLU A 143 4.46 9.60 -4.98
CA GLU A 143 4.73 8.16 -5.14
C GLU A 143 3.68 7.51 -6.05
N SER A 144 2.40 7.85 -5.89
CA SER A 144 1.33 7.34 -6.76
C SER A 144 1.56 7.70 -8.24
N PHE A 145 2.04 8.91 -8.52
CA PHE A 145 2.41 9.33 -9.88
C PHE A 145 3.72 8.70 -10.37
N LEU A 146 4.69 8.47 -9.49
CA LEU A 146 5.93 7.76 -9.85
C LEU A 146 5.62 6.32 -10.28
N ARG A 147 4.77 5.64 -9.51
CA ARG A 147 4.34 4.25 -9.72
C ARG A 147 3.45 4.06 -10.94
N ASN A 148 2.62 5.05 -11.29
CA ASN A 148 1.72 4.97 -12.45
C ASN A 148 1.59 6.31 -13.19
N TYR A 149 2.70 6.73 -13.79
CA TYR A 149 2.79 8.03 -14.48
C TYR A 149 1.84 8.13 -15.69
N ASP A 150 1.76 7.08 -16.50
CA ASP A 150 1.01 7.12 -17.76
C ASP A 150 -0.50 7.09 -17.57
N ALA A 151 -1.02 6.41 -16.54
CA ALA A 151 -2.46 6.35 -16.31
C ALA A 151 -2.98 7.40 -15.31
N LEU A 152 -2.14 7.94 -14.43
CA LEU A 152 -2.58 8.87 -13.37
C LEU A 152 -2.07 10.30 -13.53
N TRP A 153 -0.88 10.51 -14.10
CA TRP A 153 -0.37 11.86 -14.33
C TRP A 153 -0.63 12.36 -15.75
N MET A 154 -0.29 11.56 -16.76
CA MET A 154 -0.41 11.98 -18.16
C MET A 154 -1.82 12.40 -18.58
N PRO A 155 -2.91 11.75 -18.12
CA PRO A 155 -4.28 12.14 -18.48
C PRO A 155 -4.78 13.42 -17.81
N LEU A 156 -4.10 13.93 -16.77
CA LEU A 156 -4.52 15.17 -16.10
C LEU A 156 -4.37 16.37 -17.04
N ASP A 157 -5.29 17.32 -16.93
CA ASP A 157 -5.25 18.56 -17.71
C ASP A 157 -4.07 19.46 -17.28
N SER A 158 -3.76 20.46 -18.11
CA SER A 158 -2.62 21.35 -17.89
C SER A 158 -2.74 22.20 -16.62
N ILE A 159 -3.94 22.61 -16.23
CA ILE A 159 -4.19 23.43 -15.04
C ILE A 159 -3.95 22.58 -13.79
N THR A 160 -4.49 21.37 -13.76
CA THR A 160 -4.28 20.40 -12.67
C THR A 160 -2.80 20.09 -12.50
N LYS A 161 -2.07 19.81 -13.60
CA LYS A 161 -0.62 19.57 -13.55
C LYS A 161 0.16 20.77 -13.03
N GLN A 162 -0.16 21.98 -13.49
CA GLN A 162 0.48 23.21 -13.02
C GLN A 162 0.26 23.43 -11.51
N ARG A 163 -0.95 23.16 -11.03
CA ARG A 163 -1.27 23.28 -9.59
C ARG A 163 -0.48 22.26 -8.76
N TYR A 164 -0.40 21.00 -9.18
CA TYR A 164 0.47 20.02 -8.51
C TYR A 164 1.94 20.45 -8.46
N ILE A 165 2.48 20.92 -9.59
CA ILE A 165 3.87 21.41 -9.64
C ILE A 165 4.05 22.58 -8.67
N ALA A 166 3.09 23.51 -8.61
CA ALA A 166 3.14 24.64 -7.69
C ALA A 166 3.08 24.20 -6.22
N GLU A 167 2.12 23.35 -5.84
CA GLU A 167 1.99 22.89 -4.45
C GLU A 167 3.19 22.02 -4.04
N PHE A 168 3.67 21.12 -4.89
CA PHE A 168 4.89 20.35 -4.62
C PHE A 168 6.15 21.23 -4.51
N THR A 169 6.24 22.29 -5.30
CA THR A 169 7.34 23.25 -5.18
C THR A 169 7.25 24.06 -3.88
N ASP A 170 6.05 24.45 -3.45
CA ASP A 170 5.83 25.21 -2.21
C ASP A 170 6.27 24.42 -0.97
N LEU A 171 6.17 23.10 -0.99
CA LEU A 171 6.61 22.22 0.10
C LEU A 171 8.10 22.34 0.44
N ARG A 172 8.92 22.97 -0.41
CA ARG A 172 10.30 23.35 -0.08
C ARG A 172 10.40 24.25 1.16
N ARG A 173 9.28 24.88 1.59
CA ARG A 173 9.14 25.62 2.85
C ARG A 173 9.29 24.75 4.10
N VAL A 174 9.03 23.44 4.00
CA VAL A 174 9.09 22.51 5.13
C VAL A 174 10.54 22.10 5.33
N ASP A 175 11.05 22.29 6.55
CA ASP A 175 12.32 21.72 6.97
C ASP A 175 12.07 20.29 7.50
N PRO A 176 12.48 19.23 6.77
CA PRO A 176 12.19 17.87 7.16
C PRO A 176 12.94 17.48 8.43
N SER A 177 12.25 16.76 9.33
CA SER A 177 12.88 16.17 10.51
C SER A 177 14.02 15.24 10.10
N TYR A 178 15.07 15.15 10.92
CA TYR A 178 16.27 14.37 10.62
C TYR A 178 16.05 12.85 10.83
N SER A 179 15.27 12.26 9.93
CA SER A 179 14.77 10.87 9.93
C SER A 179 14.35 10.47 8.51
N ASN A 180 13.53 9.44 8.35
CA ASN A 180 12.85 9.07 7.09
C ASN A 180 12.14 10.26 6.40
N TRP A 181 11.84 11.34 7.12
CA TRP A 181 11.28 12.57 6.54
C TRP A 181 12.09 13.17 5.39
N LEU A 182 13.41 12.91 5.36
CA LEU A 182 14.26 13.30 4.24
C LEU A 182 13.81 12.63 2.93
N LEU A 183 13.32 11.39 2.97
CA LEU A 183 12.82 10.70 1.79
C LEU A 183 11.54 11.32 1.24
N PHE A 184 10.68 11.92 2.07
CA PHE A 184 9.49 12.60 1.55
C PHE A 184 9.87 13.77 0.64
N SER A 185 10.85 14.57 1.05
CA SER A 185 11.43 15.64 0.22
C SER A 185 12.04 15.07 -1.06
N ALA A 186 12.82 14.00 -0.95
CA ALA A 186 13.43 13.35 -2.11
C ALA A 186 12.39 12.79 -3.11
N THR A 187 11.31 12.19 -2.62
CA THR A 187 10.24 11.62 -3.45
C THR A 187 9.48 12.71 -4.21
N VAL A 188 9.10 13.80 -3.54
CA VAL A 188 8.42 14.94 -4.19
C VAL A 188 9.32 15.54 -5.29
N GLU A 189 10.59 15.80 -5.00
CA GLU A 189 11.53 16.35 -5.98
C GLU A 189 11.86 15.36 -7.12
N SER A 190 11.86 14.05 -6.84
CA SER A 190 12.02 13.01 -7.85
C SER A 190 10.83 12.97 -8.81
N PHE A 191 9.61 13.14 -8.29
CA PHE A 191 8.44 13.28 -9.15
C PHE A 191 8.50 14.57 -9.99
N LEU A 192 8.85 15.73 -9.40
CA LEU A 192 9.02 16.97 -10.15
C LEU A 192 10.00 16.80 -11.32
N ARG A 193 11.12 16.10 -11.08
CA ARG A 193 12.08 15.72 -12.13
C ARG A 193 11.42 14.86 -13.22
N LYS A 194 10.72 13.78 -12.85
CA LYS A 194 10.06 12.89 -13.81
C LYS A 194 9.02 13.61 -14.65
N ALA A 195 8.28 14.55 -14.05
CA ALA A 195 7.28 15.38 -14.70
C ALA A 195 7.87 16.47 -15.62
N GLY A 196 9.21 16.62 -15.68
CA GLY A 196 9.87 17.67 -16.45
C GLY A 196 9.79 19.07 -15.83
N ALA A 197 9.38 19.16 -14.56
CA ALA A 197 9.34 20.41 -13.81
C ALA A 197 10.71 20.74 -13.17
N PRO A 198 10.96 22.00 -12.76
CA PRO A 198 12.17 22.35 -12.03
C PRO A 198 12.31 21.58 -10.71
N SER A 199 13.24 20.61 -10.67
CA SER A 199 13.55 19.78 -9.51
C SER A 199 14.81 20.25 -8.77
N ASP A 200 14.83 20.12 -7.45
CA ASP A 200 16.01 20.36 -6.61
C ASP A 200 16.83 19.07 -6.42
N THR A 201 17.91 18.97 -7.18
CA THR A 201 18.86 17.84 -7.09
C THR A 201 19.54 17.75 -5.73
N TYR A 202 19.76 18.88 -5.05
CA TYR A 202 20.41 18.88 -3.75
C TYR A 202 19.52 18.20 -2.70
N ARG A 203 18.22 18.50 -2.68
CA ARG A 203 17.24 17.86 -1.78
C ARG A 203 17.15 16.35 -1.99
N ILE A 204 17.17 15.88 -3.25
CA ILE A 204 17.24 14.45 -3.54
C ILE A 204 18.56 13.88 -3.02
N SER A 205 19.69 14.48 -3.42
CA SER A 205 21.00 13.88 -3.18
C SER A 205 21.48 13.92 -1.73
N SER A 206 21.15 14.96 -0.97
CA SER A 206 21.46 15.03 0.46
C SER A 206 20.65 14.02 1.25
N SER A 207 19.37 13.84 0.90
CA SER A 207 18.47 12.87 1.54
C SER A 207 18.94 11.44 1.29
N LEU A 208 19.20 11.06 0.03
CA LEU A 208 19.65 9.70 -0.30
C LEU A 208 20.99 9.36 0.36
N ARG A 209 21.95 10.28 0.39
CA ARG A 209 23.20 10.09 1.15
C ARG A 209 22.96 9.86 2.62
N LYS A 210 22.04 10.62 3.22
CA LYS A 210 21.79 10.50 4.64
C LYS A 210 21.13 9.18 5.00
N ILE A 211 20.21 8.70 4.16
CA ILE A 211 19.66 7.36 4.30
C ILE A 211 20.76 6.30 4.14
N GLU A 212 21.68 6.46 3.19
CA GLU A 212 22.81 5.54 3.02
C GLU A 212 23.71 5.49 4.27
N GLU A 213 24.01 6.64 4.89
CA GLU A 213 24.77 6.71 6.15
C GLU A 213 24.05 6.03 7.33
N TRP A 214 22.74 5.86 7.25
CA TRP A 214 21.91 5.22 8.28
C TRP A 214 21.67 3.73 8.04
N TYR A 215 22.29 3.14 7.02
CA TYR A 215 22.27 1.69 6.87
C TYR A 215 23.03 1.03 8.03
N VAL A 216 22.35 0.20 8.82
CA VAL A 216 22.92 -0.46 10.01
C VAL A 216 23.22 -1.95 9.80
N GLY A 217 22.91 -2.48 8.62
CA GLY A 217 23.15 -3.88 8.27
C GLY A 217 21.87 -4.70 8.18
N ASP A 218 21.98 -5.88 7.59
CA ASP A 218 20.91 -6.87 7.44
C ASP A 218 19.59 -6.35 6.82
N GLY A 219 19.70 -5.40 5.88
CA GLY A 219 18.53 -4.77 5.26
C GLY A 219 17.85 -3.70 6.12
N TRP A 220 18.42 -3.32 7.27
CA TRP A 220 17.85 -2.29 8.15
C TRP A 220 18.56 -0.93 8.02
N TYR A 221 17.74 0.11 8.10
CA TYR A 221 18.15 1.50 8.26
C TYR A 221 17.69 2.01 9.62
N SER A 222 18.50 2.86 10.26
CA SER A 222 18.24 3.34 11.63
C SER A 222 17.12 4.34 11.77
N ASP A 223 16.66 4.94 10.68
CA ASP A 223 15.64 6.00 10.69
C ASP A 223 16.06 7.22 11.54
N GLY A 224 17.30 7.66 11.35
CA GLY A 224 17.89 8.75 12.10
C GLY A 224 19.17 8.33 12.84
N PRO A 225 19.72 9.20 13.71
CA PRO A 225 20.97 8.94 14.43
C PRO A 225 20.94 7.74 15.40
N ARG A 226 19.76 7.26 15.78
CA ARG A 226 19.57 6.10 16.66
C ARG A 226 18.63 5.12 15.99
N PHE A 227 18.95 3.84 16.07
CA PHE A 227 18.12 2.77 15.53
C PHE A 227 16.73 2.75 16.21
N ALA A 228 15.69 2.95 15.42
CA ALA A 228 14.31 2.71 15.81
C ALA A 228 13.86 1.34 15.29
N PHE A 229 13.49 0.43 16.21
CA PHE A 229 12.95 -0.87 15.85
C PHE A 229 11.43 -0.77 15.66
N ASP A 230 11.03 -0.45 14.43
CA ASP A 230 9.65 -0.31 13.99
C ASP A 230 9.51 -0.69 12.51
N TYR A 231 8.34 -0.46 11.92
CA TYR A 231 8.05 -0.82 10.53
C TYR A 231 8.34 0.30 9.51
N TYR A 232 8.98 1.43 9.87
CA TYR A 232 9.28 2.51 8.92
C TYR A 232 10.25 2.12 7.80
N ASN A 233 11.08 1.10 8.04
CA ASN A 233 11.86 0.47 6.98
C ASN A 233 10.95 -0.04 5.84
N SER A 234 9.78 -0.58 6.19
CA SER A 234 8.77 -1.03 5.25
C SER A 234 7.84 0.08 4.78
N PHE A 235 7.31 0.89 5.69
CA PHE A 235 6.36 1.96 5.37
C PHE A 235 6.92 3.06 4.47
N VAL A 236 8.24 3.32 4.56
CA VAL A 236 8.85 4.50 3.92
C VAL A 236 10.22 4.19 3.33
N ILE A 237 11.15 3.67 4.13
CA ILE A 237 12.58 3.78 3.79
C ILE A 237 12.92 2.99 2.53
N HIS A 238 12.70 1.67 2.50
CA HIS A 238 13.05 0.88 1.31
C HIS A 238 12.32 1.37 0.05
N PRO A 239 10.98 1.56 0.05
CA PRO A 239 10.27 1.94 -1.16
C PRO A 239 10.68 3.31 -1.70
N MET A 240 10.66 4.34 -0.85
CA MET A 240 10.99 5.70 -1.30
C MET A 240 12.48 5.86 -1.62
N TYR A 241 13.37 5.17 -0.92
CA TYR A 241 14.80 5.19 -1.23
C TYR A 241 15.08 4.57 -2.60
N ILE A 242 14.49 3.40 -2.89
CA ILE A 242 14.65 2.71 -4.17
C ILE A 242 14.02 3.51 -5.31
N GLU A 243 12.80 4.01 -5.15
CA GLU A 243 12.11 4.75 -6.22
C GLU A 243 12.79 6.10 -6.53
N ALA A 244 13.31 6.80 -5.52
CA ALA A 244 14.11 8.00 -5.75
C ALA A 244 15.47 7.69 -6.43
N LEU A 245 16.12 6.58 -6.04
CA LEU A 245 17.31 6.08 -6.73
C LEU A 245 17.00 5.71 -8.18
N GLU A 246 15.87 5.04 -8.45
CA GLU A 246 15.43 4.67 -9.79
C GLU A 246 15.33 5.89 -10.70
N VAL A 247 14.69 6.96 -10.23
CA VAL A 247 14.53 8.20 -10.98
C VAL A 247 15.88 8.86 -11.26
N ILE A 248 16.74 9.03 -10.24
CA ILE A 248 17.99 9.78 -10.41
C ILE A 248 19.09 8.99 -11.15
N THR A 249 19.04 7.65 -11.10
CA THR A 249 19.99 6.76 -11.78
C THR A 249 19.53 6.25 -13.13
N GLU A 250 18.28 6.55 -13.53
CA GLU A 250 17.62 5.91 -14.68
C GLU A 250 17.62 4.38 -14.54
N ALA A 251 17.12 3.90 -13.40
CA ALA A 251 17.09 2.48 -13.03
C ALA A 251 18.48 1.81 -13.08
N GLY A 252 19.48 2.47 -12.49
CA GLY A 252 20.84 1.96 -12.39
C GLY A 252 21.71 2.15 -13.63
N LYS A 253 21.20 2.72 -14.73
CA LYS A 253 22.01 3.01 -15.94
C LYS A 253 23.12 4.03 -15.66
N ARG A 254 22.93 4.90 -14.68
CA ARG A 254 23.93 5.87 -14.20
C ARG A 254 24.48 5.43 -12.85
N GLU A 255 25.56 4.64 -12.88
CA GLU A 255 26.18 4.11 -11.66
C GLU A 255 26.90 5.17 -10.82
N LYS A 256 27.46 6.20 -11.45
CA LYS A 256 28.15 7.30 -10.76
C LYS A 256 27.25 8.52 -10.68
N ILE A 257 26.66 8.74 -9.52
CA ILE A 257 25.81 9.91 -9.27
C ILE A 257 26.58 10.95 -8.46
N GLY A 258 27.63 11.52 -9.07
CA GLY A 258 28.42 12.63 -8.50
C GLY A 258 28.72 12.48 -7.00
N ASN A 259 28.22 13.43 -6.20
CA ASN A 259 28.43 13.51 -4.75
C ASN A 259 27.49 12.61 -3.93
N MET A 260 27.15 11.40 -4.40
CA MET A 260 26.36 10.41 -3.64
C MET A 260 27.09 9.07 -3.53
N PRO A 261 28.24 9.00 -2.83
CA PRO A 261 28.94 7.74 -2.63
C PRO A 261 28.05 6.74 -1.88
N GLY A 262 28.15 5.46 -2.23
CA GLY A 262 27.39 4.37 -1.61
C GLY A 262 25.94 4.22 -2.11
N CYS A 263 25.31 5.31 -2.55
CA CYS A 263 23.96 5.31 -3.09
C CYS A 263 23.91 4.56 -4.44
N ASN A 264 23.43 3.31 -4.41
CA ASN A 264 23.39 2.44 -5.57
C ASN A 264 22.02 1.74 -5.68
N PHE A 265 21.40 1.83 -6.85
CA PHE A 265 20.07 1.28 -7.10
C PHE A 265 19.97 -0.24 -6.90
N HIS A 266 20.92 -1.00 -7.44
CA HIS A 266 20.92 -2.46 -7.33
C HIS A 266 21.24 -2.93 -5.90
N GLU A 267 22.13 -2.23 -5.21
CA GLU A 267 22.43 -2.50 -3.79
C GLU A 267 21.20 -2.22 -2.91
N ALA A 268 20.47 -1.14 -3.17
CA ALA A 268 19.23 -0.84 -2.46
C ALA A 268 18.19 -1.95 -2.63
N ILE A 269 18.07 -2.51 -3.85
CA ILE A 269 17.22 -3.69 -4.10
C ILE A 269 17.69 -4.89 -3.30
N LYS A 270 18.99 -5.21 -3.28
CA LYS A 270 19.54 -6.33 -2.47
C LYS A 270 19.23 -6.18 -0.97
N ARG A 271 19.34 -4.96 -0.45
CA ARG A 271 19.00 -4.67 0.96
C ARG A 271 17.50 -4.80 1.23
N ALA A 272 16.64 -4.36 0.29
CA ALA A 272 15.21 -4.58 0.39
C ALA A 272 14.85 -6.06 0.29
N GLN A 273 15.50 -6.83 -0.57
CA GLN A 273 15.34 -8.29 -0.66
C GLN A 273 15.64 -8.96 0.68
N ARG A 274 16.78 -8.62 1.31
CA ARG A 274 17.12 -9.12 2.64
C ARG A 274 16.05 -8.77 3.67
N PHE A 275 15.63 -7.51 3.70
CA PHE A 275 14.56 -7.06 4.59
C PHE A 275 13.24 -7.79 4.33
N GLY A 276 12.91 -8.06 3.06
CA GLY A 276 11.74 -8.82 2.63
C GLY A 276 11.74 -10.26 3.15
N VAL A 277 12.89 -10.94 3.14
CA VAL A 277 13.05 -12.27 3.76
C VAL A 277 12.76 -12.23 5.25
N ILE A 278 13.31 -11.24 5.97
CA ILE A 278 13.04 -11.05 7.40
C ILE A 278 11.55 -10.79 7.64
N LEU A 279 10.97 -9.89 6.84
CA LEU A 279 9.57 -9.49 6.98
C LEU A 279 8.59 -10.65 6.72
N GLU A 280 8.86 -11.50 5.73
CA GLU A 280 8.08 -12.72 5.48
C GLU A 280 8.20 -13.70 6.65
N ARG A 281 9.41 -13.88 7.22
CA ARG A 281 9.64 -14.71 8.40
C ARG A 281 8.92 -14.19 9.65
N LEU A 282 8.65 -12.89 9.73
CA LEU A 282 7.87 -12.31 10.84
C LEU A 282 6.37 -12.64 10.76
N ILE A 283 5.86 -13.13 9.63
CA ILE A 283 4.45 -13.53 9.51
C ILE A 283 4.25 -14.86 10.26
N SER A 284 3.42 -14.86 11.31
CA SER A 284 3.16 -16.09 12.09
C SER A 284 2.43 -17.15 11.25
N PRO A 285 2.44 -18.44 11.63
CA PRO A 285 1.67 -19.50 10.94
C PRO A 285 0.16 -19.23 10.82
N GLU A 286 -0.40 -18.38 11.69
CA GLU A 286 -1.80 -17.96 11.72
C GLU A 286 -2.08 -16.69 10.89
N GLY A 287 -1.09 -16.18 10.17
CA GLY A 287 -1.22 -14.95 9.38
C GLY A 287 -1.32 -13.71 10.26
N THR A 288 -0.57 -13.66 11.37
CA THR A 288 -0.47 -12.46 12.20
C THR A 288 0.90 -11.80 12.08
N LEU A 289 0.97 -10.52 12.45
CA LEU A 289 2.20 -9.75 12.51
C LEU A 289 2.54 -9.40 13.97
N PRO A 290 3.84 -9.33 14.32
CA PRO A 290 4.27 -8.78 15.59
C PRO A 290 3.74 -7.35 15.80
N VAL A 291 3.25 -7.06 16.99
CA VAL A 291 2.60 -5.77 17.31
C VAL A 291 3.58 -4.91 18.10
N PHE A 292 4.54 -4.30 17.41
CA PHE A 292 5.54 -3.41 18.03
C PHE A 292 5.84 -2.18 17.16
N GLY A 293 6.49 -1.21 17.77
CA GLY A 293 6.94 0.01 17.10
C GLY A 293 5.85 1.09 17.00
N ARG A 294 6.29 2.31 16.71
CA ARG A 294 5.40 3.44 16.43
C ARG A 294 4.62 3.21 15.15
N SER A 295 3.44 3.82 15.06
CA SER A 295 2.58 3.74 13.87
C SER A 295 2.11 2.33 13.50
N ILE A 296 2.13 1.38 14.45
CA ILE A 296 1.66 0.01 14.19
C ILE A 296 0.21 -0.04 13.67
N THR A 297 -0.59 1.00 13.98
CA THR A 297 -1.94 1.21 13.45
C THR A 297 -2.01 1.32 11.91
N TYR A 298 -0.88 1.44 11.21
CA TYR A 298 -0.80 1.40 9.74
C TYR A 298 -1.00 -0.01 9.14
N ARG A 299 -1.28 -1.02 9.99
CA ARG A 299 -1.88 -2.29 9.54
C ARG A 299 -0.99 -3.04 8.55
N THR A 300 -1.57 -3.52 7.46
CA THR A 300 -0.90 -4.19 6.35
C THR A 300 0.16 -3.32 5.67
N GLY A 301 0.21 -2.00 5.90
CA GLY A 301 1.29 -1.16 5.37
C GLY A 301 2.69 -1.64 5.78
N SER A 302 2.78 -2.41 6.86
CA SER A 302 4.02 -3.04 7.34
C SER A 302 4.57 -4.05 6.33
N LEU A 303 3.77 -4.51 5.38
CA LEU A 303 4.12 -5.44 4.30
C LEU A 303 4.56 -4.73 3.00
N GLN A 304 4.64 -3.40 2.97
CA GLN A 304 4.91 -2.66 1.74
C GLN A 304 6.21 -3.08 1.04
N THR A 305 7.34 -3.28 1.74
CA THR A 305 8.57 -3.71 1.06
C THR A 305 8.41 -5.07 0.38
N LEU A 306 7.74 -6.02 1.04
CA LEU A 306 7.47 -7.33 0.45
C LEU A 306 6.53 -7.22 -0.76
N ALA A 307 5.49 -6.37 -0.64
CA ALA A 307 4.57 -6.03 -1.73
C ALA A 307 5.29 -5.38 -2.93
N LEU A 308 6.24 -4.48 -2.68
CA LEU A 308 7.05 -3.82 -3.70
C LEU A 308 7.94 -4.83 -4.43
N LEU A 309 8.63 -5.71 -3.69
CA LEU A 309 9.47 -6.74 -4.29
C LEU A 309 8.67 -7.68 -5.19
N ALA A 310 7.48 -8.11 -4.73
CA ALA A 310 6.57 -8.92 -5.53
C ALA A 310 6.10 -8.17 -6.79
N TRP A 311 5.56 -6.97 -6.65
CA TRP A 311 5.06 -6.17 -7.78
C TRP A 311 6.14 -5.88 -8.84
N ARG A 312 7.40 -5.72 -8.42
CA ARG A 312 8.51 -5.41 -9.32
C ARG A 312 9.23 -6.65 -9.86
N ASN A 313 8.77 -7.85 -9.52
CA ASN A 313 9.44 -9.11 -9.85
C ASN A 313 10.89 -9.17 -9.34
N TRP A 314 11.10 -8.67 -8.11
CA TRP A 314 12.39 -8.59 -7.41
C TRP A 314 12.47 -9.50 -6.18
N LEU A 315 11.53 -10.43 -5.99
CA LEU A 315 11.66 -11.42 -4.91
C LEU A 315 12.99 -12.18 -5.03
N PRO A 316 13.73 -12.37 -3.93
CA PRO A 316 14.95 -13.17 -3.94
C PRO A 316 14.61 -14.66 -4.04
N GLU A 317 15.61 -15.50 -4.34
CA GLU A 317 15.43 -16.94 -4.58
C GLU A 317 14.77 -17.67 -3.40
N GLU A 318 14.99 -17.20 -2.17
CA GLU A 318 14.41 -17.78 -0.96
C GLU A 318 12.89 -17.56 -0.84
N LEU A 319 12.33 -16.61 -1.60
CA LEU A 319 10.92 -16.24 -1.55
C LEU A 319 10.22 -16.51 -2.88
N SER A 320 9.51 -17.63 -2.96
CA SER A 320 8.68 -17.91 -4.13
C SER A 320 7.42 -17.05 -4.15
N ASN A 321 6.89 -16.80 -5.35
CA ASN A 321 5.63 -16.11 -5.60
C ASN A 321 4.47 -16.67 -4.78
N GLY A 322 4.23 -17.98 -4.90
CA GLY A 322 3.15 -18.68 -4.18
C GLY A 322 3.31 -18.61 -2.65
N GLN A 323 4.54 -18.60 -2.16
CA GLN A 323 4.84 -18.45 -0.73
C GLN A 323 4.48 -17.06 -0.21
N VAL A 324 4.96 -16.01 -0.89
CA VAL A 324 4.69 -14.62 -0.51
C VAL A 324 3.20 -14.29 -0.63
N ARG A 325 2.55 -14.71 -1.73
CA ARG A 325 1.11 -14.53 -1.92
C ARG A 325 0.32 -15.17 -0.78
N ALA A 326 0.61 -16.41 -0.42
CA ALA A 326 -0.09 -17.11 0.65
C ALA A 326 0.09 -16.43 2.01
N ALA A 327 1.33 -16.03 2.35
CA ALA A 327 1.64 -15.35 3.61
C ALA A 327 0.88 -14.01 3.73
N MET A 328 0.98 -13.17 2.70
CA MET A 328 0.33 -11.86 2.67
C MET A 328 -1.20 -12.00 2.66
N THR A 329 -1.75 -12.99 1.95
CA THR A 329 -3.18 -13.28 1.94
C THR A 329 -3.68 -13.66 3.33
N ALA A 330 -2.94 -14.50 4.07
CA ALA A 330 -3.30 -14.86 5.43
C ALA A 330 -3.39 -13.63 6.34
N VAL A 331 -2.44 -12.69 6.24
CA VAL A 331 -2.49 -11.42 6.99
C VAL A 331 -3.66 -10.54 6.56
N ILE A 332 -3.89 -10.38 5.26
CA ILE A 332 -5.01 -9.58 4.72
C ILE A 332 -6.35 -10.14 5.19
N GLN A 333 -6.55 -11.46 5.13
CA GLN A 333 -7.76 -12.12 5.63
C GLN A 333 -7.91 -11.93 7.13
N ARG A 334 -6.84 -12.10 7.91
CA ARG A 334 -6.85 -11.93 9.37
C ARG A 334 -7.24 -10.52 9.80
N MET A 335 -6.87 -9.53 8.99
CA MET A 335 -7.07 -8.12 9.29
C MET A 335 -8.39 -7.58 8.71
N PHE A 336 -8.81 -8.00 7.52
CA PHE A 336 -9.97 -7.40 6.84
C PHE A 336 -11.14 -8.36 6.62
N GLY A 337 -10.97 -9.66 6.87
CA GLY A 337 -11.95 -10.69 6.54
C GLY A 337 -13.29 -10.60 7.28
N ASP A 338 -13.32 -9.99 8.46
CA ASP A 338 -14.56 -9.78 9.24
C ASP A 338 -15.09 -8.34 9.21
N GLY A 339 -14.40 -7.45 8.49
CA GLY A 339 -14.84 -6.07 8.29
C GLY A 339 -14.77 -5.14 9.51
N ARG A 340 -14.20 -5.54 10.65
CA ARG A 340 -14.12 -4.71 11.87
C ARG A 340 -13.28 -3.44 11.74
N ASN A 341 -12.51 -3.36 10.66
CA ASN A 341 -11.55 -2.29 10.39
C ASN A 341 -12.15 -1.07 9.68
N PHE A 342 -13.45 -1.10 9.40
CA PHE A 342 -14.20 -0.02 8.75
C PHE A 342 -15.30 0.50 9.68
N ASN A 343 -15.47 1.82 9.72
CA ASN A 343 -16.56 2.47 10.45
C ASN A 343 -17.89 2.40 9.68
N ALA A 344 -18.96 2.95 10.27
CA ALA A 344 -20.30 2.89 9.70
C ALA A 344 -20.44 3.58 8.33
N ALA A 345 -19.56 4.52 8.00
CA ALA A 345 -19.50 5.20 6.70
C ALA A 345 -18.55 4.51 5.70
N GLY A 346 -17.94 3.39 6.07
CA GLY A 346 -17.06 2.61 5.21
C GLY A 346 -15.60 3.06 5.18
N PHE A 347 -15.19 4.05 5.99
CA PHE A 347 -13.80 4.47 6.10
C PHE A 347 -13.05 3.63 7.15
N LEU A 348 -11.72 3.57 7.05
CA LEU A 348 -10.92 2.87 8.08
C LEU A 348 -11.10 3.52 9.47
N THR A 349 -11.15 2.72 10.52
CA THR A 349 -11.20 3.20 11.93
C THR A 349 -9.80 3.25 12.56
N LEU A 350 -9.59 4.07 13.59
CA LEU A 350 -8.38 4.10 14.41
C LEU A 350 -8.13 2.78 15.15
N GLY A 351 -6.97 2.16 14.91
CA GLY A 351 -6.52 0.96 15.62
C GLY A 351 -5.76 -0.02 14.71
N PHE A 352 -5.20 -1.07 15.32
CA PHE A 352 -4.44 -2.09 14.59
C PHE A 352 -5.38 -3.11 13.93
N ASN A 353 -6.22 -3.81 14.70
CA ASN A 353 -7.21 -4.74 14.14
C ASN A 353 -8.57 -4.59 14.84
N GLY A 354 -9.38 -3.68 14.32
CA GLY A 354 -10.59 -3.12 14.92
C GLY A 354 -10.36 -1.71 15.44
N SER A 355 -11.40 -1.15 16.07
CA SER A 355 -11.29 0.13 16.75
C SER A 355 -10.50 -0.01 18.05
N GLN A 356 -9.29 0.54 18.05
CA GLN A 356 -8.32 0.53 19.15
C GLN A 356 -7.60 1.90 19.22
N PRO A 357 -8.32 3.01 19.42
CA PRO A 357 -7.72 4.36 19.34
C PRO A 357 -6.66 4.61 20.42
N GLY A 358 -6.65 3.87 21.53
CA GLY A 358 -5.67 4.06 22.61
C GLY A 358 -4.22 3.73 22.24
N ILE A 359 -3.97 3.06 21.10
CA ILE A 359 -2.61 2.73 20.61
C ILE A 359 -2.15 3.65 19.49
N SER A 360 -2.94 4.64 19.09
CA SER A 360 -2.57 5.57 18.01
C SER A 360 -1.61 6.63 18.52
N ASP A 361 -0.60 6.97 17.72
CA ASP A 361 0.30 8.09 18.01
C ASP A 361 -0.48 9.43 18.04
N TYR A 362 0.08 10.43 18.72
CA TYR A 362 -0.54 11.75 18.90
C TYR A 362 -0.86 12.49 17.58
N TYR A 363 -0.23 12.10 16.47
CA TYR A 363 -0.43 12.68 15.14
C TYR A 363 -1.32 11.81 14.23
N THR A 364 -1.83 10.68 14.74
CA THR A 364 -2.61 9.74 13.92
C THR A 364 -4.08 10.16 13.86
N ASN A 365 -4.64 10.10 12.67
CA ASN A 365 -6.07 10.20 12.38
C ASN A 365 -6.50 9.03 11.49
N ASN A 366 -7.79 8.91 11.18
CA ASN A 366 -8.23 7.82 10.33
C ASN A 366 -7.81 7.88 8.86
N GLY A 367 -7.45 9.06 8.35
CA GLY A 367 -6.76 9.19 7.06
C GLY A 367 -5.38 8.54 7.08
N SER A 368 -4.69 8.58 8.22
CA SER A 368 -3.37 7.98 8.38
C SER A 368 -3.36 6.47 8.12
N LEU A 369 -4.46 5.76 8.40
CA LEU A 369 -4.50 4.29 8.29
C LEU A 369 -4.59 3.79 6.84
N TYR A 370 -4.77 4.69 5.88
CA TYR A 370 -4.71 4.31 4.46
C TYR A 370 -3.30 3.89 4.01
N MET A 371 -2.28 4.00 4.86
CA MET A 371 -1.03 3.23 4.74
C MET A 371 -1.28 1.72 4.58
N ALA A 372 -2.42 1.21 5.05
CA ALA A 372 -2.82 -0.18 4.84
C ALA A 372 -2.87 -0.59 3.35
N SER A 373 -3.15 0.37 2.46
CA SER A 373 -3.19 0.14 1.00
C SER A 373 -1.85 -0.31 0.41
N LEU A 374 -0.73 0.00 1.09
CA LEU A 374 0.61 -0.20 0.57
C LEU A 374 1.00 -1.69 0.46
N ALA A 375 0.25 -2.60 1.08
CA ALA A 375 0.41 -4.05 0.87
C ALA A 375 -0.13 -4.54 -0.48
N PHE A 376 -0.94 -3.74 -1.16
CA PHE A 376 -1.69 -4.16 -2.34
C PHE A 376 -0.98 -3.85 -3.66
N LEU A 377 0.28 -3.42 -3.63
CA LEU A 377 1.08 -3.16 -4.85
C LEU A 377 1.06 -4.33 -5.86
N PRO A 378 1.09 -5.63 -5.45
CA PRO A 378 1.02 -6.76 -6.37
C PRO A 378 -0.26 -6.81 -7.22
N LEU A 379 -1.34 -6.11 -6.86
CA LEU A 379 -2.51 -5.98 -7.74
C LEU A 379 -2.19 -5.29 -9.07
N GLY A 380 -1.05 -4.59 -9.16
CA GLY A 380 -0.52 -4.06 -10.42
C GLY A 380 0.09 -5.12 -11.34
N LEU A 381 0.20 -6.39 -10.92
CA LEU A 381 0.56 -7.51 -11.79
C LEU A 381 -0.69 -8.02 -12.51
N SER A 382 -0.54 -8.46 -13.77
CA SER A 382 -1.63 -9.06 -14.55
C SER A 382 -2.19 -10.31 -13.86
N ALA A 383 -3.46 -10.66 -14.09
CA ALA A 383 -4.08 -11.84 -13.47
C ALA A 383 -3.38 -13.17 -13.85
N ASP A 384 -2.69 -13.21 -14.99
CA ASP A 384 -1.92 -14.36 -15.46
C ASP A 384 -0.47 -14.41 -14.93
N ASP A 385 -0.05 -13.40 -14.18
CA ASP A 385 1.31 -13.33 -13.63
C ASP A 385 1.60 -14.51 -12.68
N PRO A 386 2.82 -15.08 -12.68
CA PRO A 386 3.22 -16.15 -11.76
C PRO A 386 2.93 -15.85 -10.28
N PHE A 387 2.97 -14.59 -9.86
CA PHE A 387 2.53 -14.20 -8.52
C PHE A 387 1.13 -14.70 -8.18
N TRP A 388 0.20 -14.69 -9.14
CA TRP A 388 -1.20 -15.13 -8.96
C TRP A 388 -1.44 -16.58 -9.35
N THR A 389 -0.67 -17.11 -10.30
CA THR A 389 -0.93 -18.43 -10.91
C THR A 389 -0.06 -19.56 -10.35
N ASP A 390 1.11 -19.25 -9.77
CA ASP A 390 1.94 -20.27 -9.13
C ASP A 390 1.18 -20.96 -7.99
N ALA A 391 1.45 -22.25 -7.78
CA ALA A 391 0.84 -23.01 -6.70
C ALA A 391 1.11 -22.34 -5.35
N SER A 392 0.07 -22.27 -4.50
CA SER A 392 0.19 -21.74 -3.14
C SER A 392 1.18 -22.60 -2.34
N GLN A 393 2.04 -21.95 -1.55
CA GLN A 393 3.06 -22.61 -0.73
C GLN A 393 3.01 -22.08 0.70
N SER A 394 3.28 -22.95 1.68
CA SER A 394 3.46 -22.51 3.08
C SER A 394 4.65 -21.54 3.18
N TRP A 395 4.47 -20.47 3.95
CA TRP A 395 5.52 -19.49 4.25
C TRP A 395 6.44 -19.96 5.35
N THR A 396 7.59 -19.30 5.51
CA THR A 396 8.71 -19.83 6.30
C THR A 396 8.31 -20.22 7.71
N SER A 397 7.62 -19.34 8.42
CA SER A 397 7.15 -19.65 9.79
C SER A 397 6.14 -20.79 9.79
N LYS A 398 5.20 -20.83 8.84
CA LYS A 398 4.25 -21.93 8.75
C LYS A 398 4.95 -23.28 8.53
N LYS A 399 5.89 -23.35 7.57
CA LYS A 399 6.75 -24.52 7.35
C LYS A 399 7.46 -24.96 8.62
N ALA A 400 8.09 -24.01 9.33
CA ALA A 400 8.83 -24.29 10.55
C ALA A 400 7.97 -24.91 11.65
N TRP A 401 6.75 -24.41 11.85
CA TRP A 401 5.83 -24.90 12.89
C TRP A 401 5.06 -26.16 12.48
N GLU A 402 5.01 -26.49 11.18
CA GLU A 402 4.42 -27.72 10.63
C GLU A 402 5.46 -28.85 10.43
N GLY A 403 6.75 -28.58 10.70
CA GLY A 403 7.84 -29.54 10.56
C GLY A 403 8.27 -29.80 9.11
N GLU A 404 7.97 -28.86 8.21
CA GLU A 404 8.41 -28.89 6.81
C GLU A 404 9.83 -28.31 6.66
N GLU A 405 10.53 -28.69 5.59
CA GLU A 405 11.85 -28.15 5.25
C GLU A 405 11.77 -26.68 4.81
N PHE A 406 12.70 -25.85 5.27
CA PHE A 406 12.85 -24.46 4.86
C PHE A 406 14.32 -23.99 4.94
N PRO A 407 14.74 -22.99 4.14
CA PRO A 407 16.12 -22.53 4.14
C PRO A 407 16.58 -21.94 5.47
N LYS A 408 17.83 -22.24 5.86
CA LYS A 408 18.51 -21.59 6.99
C LYS A 408 18.67 -20.09 6.72
N ASP A 409 18.44 -19.27 7.74
CA ASP A 409 18.68 -17.83 7.66
C ASP A 409 20.16 -17.46 7.89
N HIS A 410 20.59 -16.34 7.31
CA HIS A 410 21.96 -15.84 7.40
C HIS A 410 21.98 -14.30 7.36
N SER A 411 23.01 -13.69 7.95
CA SER A 411 23.20 -12.24 7.87
C SER A 411 23.66 -11.81 6.48
N TYR A 412 23.15 -10.68 6.01
CA TYR A 412 23.62 -10.06 4.77
C TYR A 412 24.99 -9.40 4.97
N HIS A 413 25.96 -9.85 4.17
CA HIS A 413 27.27 -9.22 4.04
C HIS A 413 27.47 -8.84 2.57
N LYS A 414 27.96 -7.63 2.32
CA LYS A 414 28.35 -7.22 0.98
C LYS A 414 29.62 -7.98 0.60
N GLU A 415 29.52 -8.80 -0.45
CA GLU A 415 30.68 -9.51 -1.04
C GLU A 415 31.70 -8.54 -1.66
#